data_AF-A0A9W4TDY0-F1
#
_entry.id   AF-A0A9W4TDY0-F1
#
_cell.length_a   1.000
_cell.length_b   1.000
_cell.length_c   1.000
_cell.angle_alpha   90.00
_cell.angle_beta   90.00
_cell.angle_gamma   90.00
#
_symmetry.space_group_name_H-M   'P 1'
#
loop_
_entity.id
_entity.type
_entity.pdbx_description
1 polymer ?
#
loop_
_entity_poly.entity_id
_entity_poly.type
_entity_poly.pdbx_seq_one_letter_code
_entity_poly.pdbx_strand_id
1 'polypeptide(L)'
;MDNEKLRTLRNKISIPLNQAIRLLKKNNNDIELCEQEFHNDNIKIISIKTECDYDVAKENYELCNYDVVKTVERINQKPIIITTGKATDSKIGFVLWPENGKGEFYKTAKRNDAFIPTEDFDLF
;
A
#
# COMPACT_ATOMS: atom_id res chain seq x y z
N MET A 1 -16.97 17.82 -25.56
CA MET A 1 -16.47 16.83 -24.59
C MET A 1 -17.09 15.50 -24.96
N ASP A 2 -16.28 14.47 -25.12
CA ASP A 2 -16.75 13.16 -25.56
C ASP A 2 -17.46 12.45 -24.39
N ASN A 3 -18.79 12.52 -24.39
CA ASN A 3 -19.64 11.95 -23.33
C ASN A 3 -19.55 10.43 -23.26
N GLU A 4 -19.25 9.75 -24.37
CA GLU A 4 -19.08 8.31 -24.37
C GLU A 4 -17.79 7.92 -23.65
N LYS A 5 -16.68 8.58 -24.00
CA LYS A 5 -15.39 8.38 -23.33
C LYS A 5 -15.44 8.68 -21.84
N LEU A 6 -16.16 9.73 -21.46
CA LEU A 6 -16.40 10.06 -20.05
C LEU A 6 -17.13 8.97 -19.29
N ARG A 7 -18.19 8.41 -19.89
CA ARG A 7 -18.93 7.28 -19.32
C ARG A 7 -18.05 6.04 -19.23
N THR A 8 -17.30 5.72 -20.29
CA THR A 8 -16.38 4.58 -20.32
C THR A 8 -15.32 4.67 -19.23
N LEU A 9 -14.67 5.82 -19.07
CA LEU A 9 -13.65 6.02 -18.03
C LEU A 9 -14.23 5.82 -16.62
N ARG A 10 -15.39 6.40 -16.33
CA ARG A 10 -16.02 6.31 -15.01
C ARG A 10 -16.62 4.93 -14.70
N ASN A 11 -16.86 4.11 -15.73
CA ASN A 11 -17.23 2.70 -15.55
C ASN A 11 -16.01 1.81 -15.23
N LYS A 12 -14.83 2.16 -15.76
CA LYS A 12 -13.58 1.44 -15.47
C LYS A 12 -13.00 1.80 -14.11
N ILE A 13 -12.93 3.10 -13.80
CA ILE A 13 -12.39 3.62 -12.55
C ILE A 13 -13.43 4.48 -11.82
N SER A 14 -13.70 4.17 -10.55
CA SER A 14 -14.70 4.86 -9.75
C SER A 14 -14.18 6.23 -9.30
N ILE A 15 -14.33 7.24 -10.16
CA ILE A 15 -13.86 8.61 -9.91
C ILE A 15 -14.96 9.68 -10.04
N PRO A 16 -14.83 10.80 -9.31
CA PRO A 16 -15.68 11.99 -9.48
C PRO A 16 -15.65 12.55 -10.91
N LEU A 17 -16.76 13.17 -11.31
CA LEU A 17 -16.94 13.74 -12.65
C LEU A 17 -15.84 14.74 -13.03
N ASN A 18 -15.53 15.67 -12.15
CA ASN A 18 -14.50 16.69 -12.36
C ASN A 18 -13.11 16.07 -12.58
N GLN A 19 -12.77 15.00 -11.84
CA GLN A 19 -11.51 14.28 -12.00
C GLN A 19 -11.45 13.55 -13.34
N ALA A 20 -12.53 12.88 -13.74
CA ALA A 20 -12.62 12.20 -15.04
C ALA A 20 -12.42 13.18 -16.21
N ILE A 21 -13.08 14.34 -16.16
CA ILE A 21 -12.93 15.40 -17.18
C ILE A 21 -11.48 15.88 -17.27
N ARG A 22 -10.82 16.07 -16.12
CA ARG A 22 -9.42 16.51 -16.08
C ARG A 22 -8.46 15.49 -16.70
N LEU A 23 -8.63 14.22 -16.36
CA LEU A 23 -7.81 13.12 -16.90
C LEU A 23 -7.98 13.01 -18.42
N LEU A 24 -9.22 13.03 -18.91
CA LEU A 24 -9.51 12.95 -20.35
C LEU A 24 -8.89 14.12 -21.12
N LYS A 25 -8.97 15.34 -20.59
CA LYS A 25 -8.33 16.50 -21.23
C LYS A 25 -6.81 16.38 -21.27
N LYS A 26 -6.21 15.92 -20.18
CA LYS A 26 -4.75 15.77 -20.07
C LYS A 26 -4.22 14.72 -21.03
N ASN A 27 -4.95 13.62 -21.20
CA ASN A 27 -4.53 12.46 -21.98
C ASN A 27 -5.18 12.40 -23.37
N ASN A 28 -5.62 13.53 -23.93
CA ASN A 28 -6.23 13.61 -25.28
C ASN A 28 -7.39 12.63 -25.52
N ASN A 29 -8.16 12.36 -24.47
CA ASN A 29 -9.24 11.38 -24.42
C ASN A 29 -8.79 9.92 -24.68
N ASP A 30 -7.54 9.59 -24.38
CA ASP A 30 -7.06 8.20 -24.31
C ASP A 30 -7.48 7.58 -22.97
N ILE A 31 -8.31 6.54 -23.03
CA ILE A 31 -8.89 5.89 -21.85
C ILE A 31 -7.85 5.07 -21.09
N GLU A 32 -6.98 4.35 -21.80
CA GLU A 32 -5.98 3.48 -21.20
C GLU A 32 -4.92 4.32 -20.47
N LEU A 33 -4.49 5.42 -21.09
CA LEU A 33 -3.56 6.35 -20.46
C LEU A 33 -4.16 7.03 -19.22
N CYS A 34 -5.46 7.37 -19.25
CA CYS A 34 -6.16 7.90 -18.07
C CYS A 34 -6.21 6.90 -16.91
N GLU A 35 -6.51 5.63 -17.20
CA GLU A 35 -6.57 4.55 -16.22
C GLU A 35 -5.19 4.29 -15.61
N GLN A 36 -4.16 4.18 -16.46
CA GLN A 36 -2.78 4.01 -16.04
C GLN A 36 -2.30 5.17 -15.16
N GLU A 37 -2.57 6.42 -15.55
CA GLU A 37 -2.20 7.60 -14.76
C GLU A 37 -2.90 7.61 -13.40
N PHE A 38 -4.20 7.31 -13.37
CA PHE A 38 -4.97 7.23 -12.13
C PHE A 38 -4.39 6.22 -11.14
N HIS A 39 -4.08 5.01 -11.59
CA HIS A 39 -3.49 4.00 -10.73
C HIS A 39 -2.06 4.35 -10.32
N ASN A 40 -1.25 4.92 -11.21
CA ASN A 40 0.10 5.38 -10.88
C ASN A 40 0.11 6.46 -9.81
N ASP A 41 -0.82 7.41 -9.86
CA ASP A 41 -0.94 8.45 -8.83
C ASP A 41 -1.37 7.86 -7.49
N ASN A 42 -2.29 6.89 -7.48
CA ASN A 42 -2.68 6.19 -6.26
C ASN A 42 -1.51 5.39 -5.65
N ILE A 43 -0.72 4.70 -6.46
CA ILE A 43 0.48 3.97 -5.99
C ILE A 43 1.47 4.93 -5.36
N LYS A 44 1.74 6.10 -5.98
CA LYS A 44 2.60 7.14 -5.39
C LYS A 44 2.06 7.64 -4.04
N ILE A 45 0.76 7.88 -3.93
CA ILE A 45 0.12 8.27 -2.67
C ILE A 45 0.32 7.20 -1.61
N ILE A 46 0.17 5.91 -1.97
CA ILE A 46 0.37 4.78 -1.07
C ILE A 46 1.84 4.71 -0.61
N SER A 47 2.80 4.75 -1.55
CA SER A 47 4.24 4.74 -1.23
C SER A 47 4.61 5.88 -0.28
N ILE A 48 4.12 7.10 -0.51
CA ILE A 48 4.36 8.25 0.38
C ILE A 48 3.76 8.01 1.78
N LYS A 49 2.51 7.51 1.86
CA LYS A 49 1.81 7.32 3.15
C LYS A 49 2.35 6.17 3.99
N THR A 50 2.98 5.18 3.35
CA THR A 50 3.44 3.95 4.00
C THR A 50 4.96 3.86 4.08
N GLU A 51 5.66 4.72 3.35
CA GLU A 51 7.12 4.76 3.21
C GLU A 51 7.69 3.45 2.61
N CYS A 52 6.88 2.73 1.82
CA CYS A 52 7.36 1.59 1.04
C CYS A 52 7.75 2.01 -0.38
N ASP A 53 8.53 1.16 -1.06
CA ASP A 53 8.85 1.36 -2.46
C ASP A 53 7.62 1.23 -3.37
N TYR A 54 7.80 1.58 -4.64
CA TYR A 54 6.71 1.58 -5.62
C TYR A 54 6.18 0.17 -5.90
N ASP A 55 7.04 -0.85 -5.95
CA ASP A 55 6.67 -2.22 -6.30
C ASP A 55 5.84 -2.86 -5.18
N VAL A 56 6.24 -2.65 -3.92
CA VAL A 56 5.49 -3.08 -2.74
C VAL A 56 4.12 -2.38 -2.68
N ALA A 57 4.07 -1.08 -2.96
CA ALA A 57 2.82 -0.34 -3.00
C ALA A 57 1.89 -0.87 -4.11
N LYS A 58 2.43 -1.11 -5.31
CA LYS A 58 1.69 -1.64 -6.46
C LYS A 58 1.11 -3.02 -6.18
N GLU A 59 1.93 -3.95 -5.70
CA GLU A 59 1.50 -5.32 -5.39
C GLU A 59 0.36 -5.32 -4.35
N ASN A 60 0.51 -4.56 -3.26
CA ASN A 60 -0.53 -4.50 -2.23
C ASN A 60 -1.78 -3.76 -2.71
N TYR A 61 -1.64 -2.80 -3.63
CA TYR A 61 -2.76 -2.07 -4.23
C TYR A 61 -3.62 -2.98 -5.11
N GLU A 62 -2.98 -3.83 -5.93
CA GLU A 62 -3.65 -4.86 -6.72
C GLU A 62 -4.34 -5.91 -5.83
N LEU A 63 -3.66 -6.40 -4.79
CA LEU A 63 -4.23 -7.34 -3.81
C LEU A 63 -5.43 -6.77 -3.03
N CYS A 64 -5.50 -5.45 -2.88
CA CYS A 64 -6.59 -4.75 -2.21
C CYS A 64 -7.69 -4.27 -3.16
N ASN A 65 -7.77 -4.82 -4.38
CA ASN A 65 -8.77 -4.44 -5.40
C ASN A 65 -8.77 -2.93 -5.68
N TYR A 66 -7.57 -2.32 -5.74
CA TYR A 66 -7.37 -0.91 -6.03
C TYR A 66 -8.00 0.06 -5.00
N ASP A 67 -8.18 -0.39 -3.75
CA ASP A 67 -8.60 0.46 -2.62
C ASP A 67 -7.37 1.05 -1.90
N VAL A 68 -7.21 2.38 -1.98
CA VAL A 68 -6.08 3.10 -1.37
C VAL A 68 -6.07 2.98 0.16
N VAL A 69 -7.22 3.08 0.82
CA VAL A 69 -7.31 3.09 2.29
C VAL A 69 -6.96 1.71 2.83
N LYS A 70 -7.57 0.67 2.27
CA LYS A 70 -7.30 -0.72 2.64
C LYS A 70 -5.85 -1.11 2.36
N THR A 71 -5.26 -0.58 1.27
CA THR A 71 -3.85 -0.82 0.95
C THR A 71 -2.92 -0.21 1.98
N VAL A 72 -3.14 1.06 2.35
CA VAL A 72 -2.35 1.74 3.39
C VAL A 72 -2.47 1.01 4.72
N GLU A 73 -3.68 0.61 5.11
CA GLU A 73 -3.91 -0.15 6.34
C GLU A 73 -3.16 -1.50 6.31
N ARG A 74 -3.28 -2.26 5.22
CA ARG A 74 -2.60 -3.55 5.06
C ARG A 74 -1.09 -3.44 5.17
N ILE A 75 -0.48 -2.46 4.51
CA ILE A 75 0.98 -2.25 4.56
C ILE A 75 1.39 -1.84 5.96
N ASN A 76 0.69 -0.89 6.57
CA ASN A 76 1.00 -0.40 7.91
C ASN A 76 0.72 -1.42 9.01
N GLN A 77 -0.03 -2.49 8.76
CA GLN A 77 -0.25 -3.60 9.70
C GLN A 77 0.82 -4.70 9.64
N LYS A 78 1.80 -4.61 8.73
CA LYS A 78 2.93 -5.56 8.71
C LYS A 78 3.92 -5.20 9.82
N PRO A 79 4.39 -6.18 10.63
CA PRO A 79 5.43 -5.91 11.62
C PRO A 79 6.75 -5.60 10.91
N ILE A 80 7.64 -4.89 11.58
CA ILE A 80 9.02 -4.71 11.09
C ILE A 80 9.71 -6.07 11.19
N ILE A 81 10.37 -6.53 10.13
CA ILE A 81 11.14 -7.79 10.18
C ILE A 81 12.61 -7.44 10.43
N ILE A 82 13.16 -7.97 11.51
CA ILE A 82 14.59 -7.90 11.81
C ILE A 82 15.16 -9.30 11.59
N THR A 83 16.13 -9.43 10.69
CA THR A 83 16.71 -10.72 10.32
C THR A 83 18.19 -10.61 9.92
N THR A 84 18.95 -11.71 10.01
CA THR A 84 20.39 -11.74 9.72
C THR A 84 20.75 -11.85 8.23
N GLY A 85 19.78 -12.03 7.32
CA GLY A 85 20.06 -11.90 5.89
C GLY A 85 19.37 -12.88 4.94
N LYS A 86 18.40 -13.65 5.41
CA LYS A 86 17.37 -14.20 4.52
C LYS A 86 16.03 -13.74 5.06
N ALA A 87 15.28 -12.99 4.26
CA ALA A 87 13.85 -12.88 4.50
C ALA A 87 13.28 -14.28 4.31
N THR A 88 13.24 -15.04 5.40
CA THR A 88 12.76 -16.40 5.40
C THR A 88 11.23 -16.33 5.34
N ASP A 89 10.59 -17.26 4.63
CA ASP A 89 9.16 -17.54 4.79
C ASP A 89 8.85 -18.13 6.18
N SER A 90 9.70 -17.85 7.18
CA SER A 90 9.67 -18.50 8.47
C SER A 90 8.39 -18.09 9.18
N LYS A 91 7.56 -19.10 9.45
CA LYS A 91 6.20 -18.92 9.96
C LYS A 91 6.17 -18.74 11.48
N ILE A 92 7.33 -18.80 12.14
CA ILE A 92 7.47 -18.82 13.60
C ILE A 92 8.65 -17.93 14.00
N GLY A 93 8.45 -17.15 15.07
CA GLY A 93 9.44 -16.19 15.57
C GLY A 93 8.96 -15.52 16.84
N PHE A 94 9.77 -14.58 17.32
CA PHE A 94 9.48 -13.76 18.49
C PHE A 94 8.99 -12.38 18.05
N VAL A 95 8.13 -11.78 18.87
CA VAL A 95 7.65 -10.40 18.65
C VAL A 95 8.20 -9.51 19.76
N LEU A 96 8.93 -8.47 19.37
CA LEU A 96 9.24 -7.34 20.25
C LEU A 96 8.13 -6.31 20.12
N TRP A 97 7.45 -6.01 21.22
CA TRP A 97 6.48 -4.92 21.24
C TRP A 97 7.04 -3.71 22.00
N PRO A 98 6.68 -2.49 21.57
CA PRO A 98 7.04 -1.28 22.28
C PRO A 98 6.16 -1.07 23.51
N GLU A 99 6.81 -0.61 24.58
CA GLU A 99 6.17 -0.21 25.82
C GLU A 99 6.41 1.29 26.08
N ASN A 100 5.46 1.95 26.73
CA ASN A 100 5.65 3.31 27.21
C ASN A 100 6.49 3.32 28.51
N GLY A 101 6.79 4.50 29.07
CA GLY A 101 7.58 4.62 30.30
C GLY A 101 6.98 3.97 31.57
N LYS A 102 5.78 3.38 31.49
CA LYS A 102 5.11 2.64 32.56
C LYS A 102 5.08 1.13 32.32
N GLY A 103 5.68 0.63 31.23
CA GLY A 103 5.61 -0.78 30.84
C GLY A 103 4.29 -1.18 30.19
N GLU A 104 3.48 -0.21 29.73
CA GLU A 104 2.22 -0.50 29.04
C GLU A 104 2.47 -0.55 27.53
N PHE A 105 1.80 -1.48 26.86
CA PHE A 105 1.88 -1.63 25.41
C PHE A 105 1.49 -0.34 24.66
N TYR A 106 2.35 0.11 23.75
CA TYR A 106 2.22 1.39 23.06
C TYR A 106 2.03 1.22 21.55
N LYS A 107 0.85 1.58 21.02
CA LYS A 107 0.56 1.51 19.56
C LYS A 107 0.67 2.86 18.88
N THR A 108 1.26 2.85 17.68
CA THR A 108 1.23 3.98 16.73
C THR A 108 0.28 3.69 15.56
N ALA A 109 0.10 4.68 14.66
CA ALA A 109 -0.72 4.53 13.46
C ALA A 109 -0.13 3.52 12.45
N LYS A 110 1.20 3.48 12.32
CA LYS A 110 1.94 2.40 11.67
C LYS A 110 2.23 1.35 12.74
N ARG A 111 2.12 0.07 12.42
CA ARG A 111 2.49 -1.01 13.34
C ARG A 111 3.98 -0.89 13.67
N ASN A 112 4.29 -0.98 14.95
CA ASN A 112 5.59 -0.67 15.54
C ASN A 112 6.18 -1.81 16.37
N ASP A 113 5.60 -3.01 16.28
CA ASP A 113 6.23 -4.22 16.76
C ASP A 113 7.22 -4.75 15.69
N ALA A 114 8.22 -5.48 16.17
CA ALA A 114 9.19 -6.15 15.34
C ALA A 114 9.04 -7.66 15.47
N PHE A 115 9.06 -8.36 14.35
CA PHE A 115 9.14 -9.80 14.28
C PHE A 115 10.59 -10.22 14.00
N ILE A 116 11.08 -11.18 14.78
CA ILE A 116 12.40 -11.80 14.61
C ILE A 116 12.17 -13.30 14.36
N PRO A 117 12.50 -13.83 13.18
CA PRO A 117 12.42 -15.26 12.89
C PRO A 117 13.17 -16.10 13.93
N THR A 118 12.63 -17.25 14.32
CA THR A 118 13.32 -18.17 15.26
C THR A 118 14.66 -18.66 14.68
N GLU A 119 14.75 -18.78 13.35
CA GLU A 119 15.97 -19.17 12.62
C GLU A 119 17.15 -18.20 12.81
N ASP A 120 16.89 -16.95 13.21
CA ASP A 120 17.95 -15.98 13.51
C ASP A 120 18.52 -16.10 14.93
N PHE A 121 18.02 -17.06 15.73
CA PHE A 121 18.55 -17.35 17.05
C PHE A 121 19.29 -18.69 17.06
N ASP A 122 20.38 -18.75 17.81
CA ASP A 122 21.07 -20.00 18.14
C ASP A 122 20.31 -20.72 19.26
N LEU A 123 19.14 -21.27 18.89
CA LEU A 123 18.26 -22.01 19.76
C LEU A 123 18.52 -23.51 19.58
N PHE A 124 19.58 -23.96 20.24
CA PHE A 124 20.04 -25.35 20.38
C PHE A 124 20.66 -26.02 19.15
#